data_AF-M4BXY4-F1
#
_entry.id   AF-M4BXY4-F1
#
_cell.length_a   1.000
_cell.length_b   1.000
_cell.length_c   1.000
_cell.angle_alpha   90.00
_cell.angle_beta   90.00
_cell.angle_gamma   90.00
#
_symmetry.space_group_name_H-M   'P 1'
#
loop_
_entity.id
_entity.type
_entity.pdbx_description
1 polymer ?
#
loop_
_entity_poly.entity_id
_entity_poly.type
_entity_poly.pdbx_seq_one_letter_code
_entity_poly.pdbx_strand_id
1 'polypeptide(L)'
;MDRLQRIFGNLPGLPGQGGPGADGPLVDTAEKVHISSLALLKMLKHGRAGVPMEVMGLMLGEFVDDYTVNCIDVFAMPQSGTGVSVEAVDPVFQMKMLEMLKQTGRAEMVVGWYHSHPGFGCWLSGWTLFRVSRAKW
;
A
#
# COMPACT_ATOMS: atom_id res chain seq x y z
N MET A 1 -18.22 -55.54 -24.33
CA MET A 1 -16.80 -55.41 -24.71
C MET A 1 -16.14 -54.45 -23.72
N ASP A 2 -16.13 -54.79 -22.43
CA ASP A 2 -15.93 -53.78 -21.35
C ASP A 2 -14.74 -54.11 -20.43
N ARG A 3 -14.00 -55.18 -20.76
CA ARG A 3 -12.84 -55.64 -19.98
C ARG A 3 -11.50 -55.17 -20.55
N LEU A 4 -11.47 -54.67 -21.79
CA LEU A 4 -10.27 -54.16 -22.48
C LEU A 4 -9.98 -52.68 -22.16
N GLN A 5 -10.99 -51.88 -21.79
CA GLN A 5 -10.78 -50.46 -21.42
C GLN A 5 -10.19 -50.26 -20.02
N ARG A 6 -10.34 -51.24 -19.10
CA ARG A 6 -9.77 -51.15 -17.75
C ARG A 6 -8.24 -51.37 -17.70
N ILE A 7 -7.64 -51.90 -18.76
CA ILE A 7 -6.18 -52.09 -18.82
C ILE A 7 -5.48 -50.79 -19.28
N PHE A 8 -6.15 -49.95 -20.06
CA PHE A 8 -5.61 -48.65 -20.48
C PHE A 8 -5.81 -47.52 -19.45
N GLY A 9 -6.68 -47.70 -18.47
CA GLY A 9 -6.98 -46.69 -17.45
C GLY A 9 -6.03 -46.66 -16.24
N ASN A 10 -5.05 -47.57 -16.15
CA ASN A 10 -4.20 -47.70 -14.96
C ASN A 10 -2.69 -47.78 -15.27
N LEU A 11 -2.27 -47.20 -16.41
CA LEU A 11 -0.86 -47.00 -16.73
C LEU A 11 -0.29 -45.87 -15.85
N PRO A 12 0.70 -46.16 -14.99
CA PRO A 12 1.42 -45.11 -14.26
C PRO A 12 2.28 -44.36 -15.27
N GLY A 13 2.00 -43.08 -15.47
CA GLY A 13 2.79 -42.22 -16.37
C GLY A 13 2.00 -41.41 -17.40
N LEU A 14 0.67 -41.50 -17.44
CA LEU A 14 -0.14 -40.51 -18.16
C LEU A 14 -0.39 -39.29 -17.27
N PRO A 15 0.01 -38.08 -17.67
CA PRO A 15 -0.40 -36.88 -16.98
C PRO A 15 -1.91 -36.72 -17.19
N GLY A 16 -2.69 -37.14 -16.19
CA GLY A 16 -4.04 -36.64 -15.97
C GLY A 16 -3.91 -35.15 -15.70
N GLN A 17 -3.95 -34.36 -16.77
CA GLN A 17 -3.80 -32.92 -16.69
C GLN A 17 -5.10 -32.35 -16.12
N GLY A 18 -5.07 -32.14 -14.80
CA GLY A 18 -5.59 -30.99 -14.08
C GLY A 18 -7.06 -30.66 -14.28
N GLY A 19 -7.84 -30.81 -13.20
CA GLY A 19 -9.16 -30.19 -13.09
C GLY A 19 -9.13 -28.67 -13.38
N PRO A 20 -10.30 -28.05 -13.58
CA PRO A 20 -10.41 -26.62 -13.87
C PRO A 20 -9.60 -25.82 -12.86
N GLY A 21 -8.82 -24.89 -13.42
CA GLY A 21 -7.73 -24.19 -12.76
C GLY A 21 -8.09 -23.70 -11.37
N ALA A 22 -7.11 -23.82 -10.47
CA ALA A 22 -7.19 -23.21 -9.15
C ALA A 22 -7.67 -21.76 -9.29
N ASP A 23 -8.71 -21.40 -8.52
CA ASP A 23 -9.06 -20.03 -8.19
C ASP A 23 -7.88 -19.40 -7.44
N GLY A 24 -6.80 -19.11 -8.17
CA GLY A 24 -5.73 -18.27 -7.69
C GLY A 24 -6.28 -16.86 -7.54
N PRO A 25 -5.77 -16.06 -6.58
CA PRO A 25 -6.15 -14.66 -6.49
C PRO A 25 -5.87 -13.98 -7.84
N LEU A 26 -6.93 -13.63 -8.54
CA LEU A 26 -6.87 -12.85 -9.77
C LEU A 26 -6.38 -11.46 -9.38
N VAL A 27 -5.27 -11.04 -9.96
CA VAL A 27 -4.76 -9.68 -9.80
C VAL A 27 -5.74 -8.76 -10.55
N ASP A 28 -6.55 -8.02 -9.80
CA ASP A 28 -7.37 -6.94 -10.35
C ASP A 28 -6.48 -5.70 -10.59
N THR A 29 -6.95 -4.79 -11.43
CA THR A 29 -6.33 -3.49 -11.72
C THR A 29 -7.29 -2.32 -11.49
N ALA A 30 -8.48 -2.62 -10.96
CA ALA A 30 -9.56 -1.66 -10.75
C ALA A 30 -9.51 -0.96 -9.37
N GLU A 31 -8.40 -1.08 -8.62
CA GLU A 31 -8.27 -0.45 -7.31
C GLU A 31 -8.39 1.08 -7.40
N LYS A 32 -9.15 1.65 -6.47
CA LYS A 32 -9.45 3.08 -6.40
C LYS A 32 -9.05 3.65 -5.06
N VAL A 33 -8.46 4.84 -5.10
CA VAL A 33 -8.17 5.64 -3.91
C VAL A 33 -8.92 6.95 -4.00
N HIS A 34 -9.86 7.18 -3.08
CA HIS A 34 -10.51 8.46 -2.94
C HIS A 34 -9.73 9.33 -1.96
N ILE A 35 -9.25 10.48 -2.41
CA ILE A 35 -8.50 11.41 -1.57
C ILE A 35 -9.39 12.61 -1.27
N SER A 36 -9.61 12.89 0.02
CA SER A 36 -10.36 14.07 0.42
C SER A 36 -9.63 15.37 0.03
N SER A 37 -10.38 16.45 -0.20
CA SER A 37 -9.79 17.76 -0.49
C SER A 37 -8.90 18.26 0.66
N LEU A 38 -9.22 17.89 1.91
CA LEU A 38 -8.41 18.23 3.09
C LEU A 38 -7.05 17.54 3.04
N ALA A 39 -7.04 16.23 2.76
CA ALA A 39 -5.84 15.43 2.63
C ALA A 39 -4.93 16.00 1.53
N LEU A 40 -5.49 16.27 0.34
CA LEU A 40 -4.75 16.82 -0.78
C LEU A 40 -4.10 18.18 -0.45
N LEU A 41 -4.84 19.10 0.16
CA LEU A 41 -4.30 20.42 0.55
C LEU A 41 -3.16 20.31 1.55
N LYS A 42 -3.28 19.41 2.54
CA LYS A 42 -2.22 19.16 3.52
C LYS A 42 -0.98 18.56 2.85
N MET A 43 -1.15 17.59 1.94
CA MET A 43 -0.03 17.01 1.16
C MET A 43 0.70 18.08 0.34
N LEU A 44 -0.04 18.95 -0.37
CA LEU A 44 0.56 20.01 -1.19
C LEU A 44 1.30 21.06 -0.34
N LYS A 45 0.68 21.49 0.77
CA LYS A 45 1.33 22.42 1.71
C LYS A 45 2.62 21.81 2.27
N HIS A 46 2.58 20.54 2.64
CA HIS A 46 3.73 19.83 3.19
C HIS A 46 4.84 19.66 2.14
N GLY A 47 4.50 19.17 0.96
CA GLY A 47 5.44 19.00 -0.15
C GLY A 47 6.13 20.32 -0.55
N ARG A 48 5.39 21.43 -0.58
CA ARG A 48 5.97 22.75 -0.87
C ARG A 48 6.89 23.26 0.23
N ALA A 49 6.56 23.01 1.50
CA ALA A 49 7.40 23.40 2.64
C ALA A 49 8.70 22.58 2.73
N GLY A 50 8.70 21.36 2.18
CA GLY A 50 9.84 20.46 2.16
C GLY A 50 10.95 20.84 1.17
N VAL A 51 10.65 21.58 0.11
CA VAL A 51 11.61 21.87 -0.98
C VAL A 51 12.86 22.59 -0.43
N PRO A 52 14.10 22.12 -0.74
CA PRO A 52 14.46 21.12 -1.77
C PRO A 52 14.51 19.66 -1.31
N MET A 53 14.17 19.37 -0.05
CA MET A 53 14.25 18.04 0.55
C MET A 53 13.00 17.21 0.29
N GLU A 54 13.14 15.89 0.32
CA GLU A 54 11.99 14.98 0.29
C GLU A 54 11.31 14.95 1.66
N VAL A 55 9.98 15.06 1.65
CA VAL A 55 9.16 14.92 2.85
C VAL A 55 8.25 13.71 2.75
N MET A 56 7.85 13.18 3.90
CA MET A 56 6.92 12.06 3.98
C MET A 56 5.83 12.23 5.05
N GLY A 57 4.71 11.56 4.85
CA GLY A 57 3.62 11.55 5.80
C GLY A 57 2.78 10.29 5.73
N LEU A 58 1.88 10.15 6.71
CA LEU A 58 0.95 9.04 6.80
C LEU A 58 -0.45 9.46 6.36
N MET A 59 -1.13 8.53 5.69
CA MET A 59 -2.50 8.67 5.23
C MET A 59 -3.44 7.98 6.21
N LEU A 60 -4.48 8.70 6.62
CA LEU A 60 -5.49 8.24 7.55
C LEU A 60 -6.83 8.09 6.82
N GLY A 61 -7.54 7.01 7.14
CA GLY A 61 -8.85 6.78 6.59
C GLY A 61 -9.35 5.36 6.87
N GLU A 62 -10.08 4.83 5.90
CA GLU A 62 -10.74 3.53 6.00
C GLU A 62 -10.65 2.76 4.68
N PHE A 63 -10.69 1.43 4.81
CA PHE A 63 -10.91 0.51 3.70
C PHE A 63 -12.42 0.29 3.58
N VAL A 64 -13.01 0.68 2.45
CA VAL A 64 -14.46 0.52 2.21
C VAL A 64 -14.75 -0.92 1.77
N ASP A 65 -13.91 -1.43 0.89
CA ASP A 65 -13.89 -2.80 0.39
C ASP A 65 -12.46 -3.17 -0.01
N ASP A 66 -12.27 -4.36 -0.60
CA ASP A 66 -10.95 -4.87 -0.99
C ASP A 66 -10.30 -4.07 -2.15
N TYR A 67 -11.08 -3.24 -2.85
CA TYR A 67 -10.62 -2.50 -4.04
C TYR A 67 -10.64 -0.97 -3.83
N THR A 68 -11.21 -0.47 -2.73
CA THR A 68 -11.48 0.95 -2.53
C THR A 68 -10.95 1.43 -1.19
N VAL A 69 -10.01 2.37 -1.25
CA VAL A 69 -9.44 3.05 -0.08
C VAL A 69 -9.92 4.49 -0.02
N ASN A 70 -10.52 4.89 1.11
CA ASN A 70 -10.87 6.28 1.38
C ASN A 70 -9.80 6.92 2.26
N CYS A 71 -9.06 7.88 1.72
CA CYS A 71 -8.14 8.74 2.47
C CYS A 71 -8.87 10.01 2.93
N ILE A 72 -9.17 10.06 4.23
CA ILE A 72 -9.95 11.14 4.87
C ILE A 72 -9.03 12.28 5.29
N ASP A 73 -7.87 11.97 5.88
CA ASP A 73 -6.92 12.96 6.37
C ASP A 73 -5.46 12.49 6.22
N VAL A 74 -4.52 13.42 6.38
CA VAL A 74 -3.09 13.13 6.44
C VAL A 74 -2.40 13.94 7.53
N PHE A 75 -1.27 13.43 8.01
CA PHE A 75 -0.34 14.23 8.78
C PHE A 75 1.10 14.06 8.30
N ALA A 76 1.87 15.13 8.46
CA ALA A 76 3.27 15.18 8.11
C ALA A 76 4.11 14.51 9.20
N MET A 77 5.08 13.69 8.79
CA MET A 77 6.13 13.25 9.70
C MET A 77 7.22 14.33 9.74
N PRO A 78 7.86 14.59 10.90
CA PRO A 78 8.88 15.62 11.03
C PRO A 78 10.20 15.27 10.29
N GLN A 79 10.30 14.07 9.72
CA GLN A 79 11.50 13.59 9.03
C GLN A 79 11.63 14.24 7.65
N SER A 80 12.74 14.94 7.43
CA SER A 80 13.18 15.42 6.12
C SER A 80 14.29 14.50 5.62
N GLY A 81 14.06 13.78 4.52
CA GLY A 81 15.01 12.80 4.01
C GLY A 81 16.14 13.46 3.22
N THR A 82 17.40 13.24 3.60
CA THR A 82 18.58 13.59 2.79
C THR A 82 18.82 12.54 1.71
N GLY A 83 17.93 12.45 0.71
CA GLY A 83 18.13 11.75 -0.59
C GLY A 83 18.53 10.26 -0.61
N VAL A 84 18.89 9.65 0.52
CA VAL A 84 19.54 8.33 0.62
C VAL A 84 19.01 7.50 1.79
N SER A 85 18.39 8.13 2.78
CA SER A 85 17.61 7.42 3.79
C SER A 85 16.47 8.30 4.27
N VAL A 86 15.23 7.92 3.97
CA VAL A 86 14.17 8.34 4.86
C VAL A 86 14.37 7.55 6.14
N GLU A 87 14.83 8.22 7.19
CA GLU A 87 14.90 7.63 8.52
C GLU A 87 13.54 6.98 8.83
N ALA A 88 13.58 5.78 9.37
CA ALA A 88 12.37 5.00 9.57
C ALA A 88 11.34 5.80 10.37
N VAL A 89 10.08 5.78 9.91
CA VAL A 89 8.90 6.29 10.63
C VAL A 89 9.08 6.04 12.12
N ASP A 90 9.21 7.12 12.90
CA ASP A 90 9.36 7.00 14.35
C ASP A 90 8.06 6.44 14.94
N PRO A 91 8.06 5.20 15.48
CA PRO A 91 6.86 4.59 16.02
C PRO A 91 6.32 5.37 17.23
N VAL A 92 7.18 6.06 17.98
CA VAL A 92 6.77 6.86 19.14
C VAL A 92 5.97 8.07 18.67
N PHE A 93 6.48 8.78 17.67
CA PHE A 93 5.77 9.91 17.08
C PHE A 93 4.43 9.49 16.45
N GLN A 94 4.42 8.38 15.70
CA GLN A 94 3.21 7.84 15.09
C GLN A 94 2.14 7.51 16.15
N MET A 95 2.50 6.73 17.19
CA MET A 95 1.54 6.36 18.23
C MET A 95 1.00 7.57 18.98
N LYS A 96 1.87 8.52 19.35
CA LYS A 96 1.46 9.75 20.04
C LYS A 96 0.52 10.59 19.17
N MET A 97 0.82 10.74 17.89
CA MET A 97 -0.02 11.51 16.98
C MET A 97 -1.38 10.86 16.76
N LEU A 98 -1.42 9.53 16.61
CA LEU A 98 -2.68 8.77 16.52
C LEU A 98 -3.51 8.90 17.80
N GLU A 99 -2.87 8.89 18.98
CA GLU A 99 -3.56 9.09 20.25
C GLU A 99 -4.14 10.50 20.37
N MET A 100 -3.38 11.53 19.99
CA MET A 100 -3.85 12.91 19.97
C MET A 100 -5.03 13.10 19.00
N LEU A 101 -4.99 12.45 17.83
CA LEU A 101 -6.09 12.51 16.86
C LEU A 101 -7.35 11.83 17.40
N LYS A 102 -7.21 10.68 18.07
CA LYS A 102 -8.34 10.00 18.74
C LYS A 102 -9.04 10.90 19.75
N GLN A 103 -8.29 11.69 20.51
CA GLN A 103 -8.87 12.65 21.47
C GLN A 103 -9.69 13.76 20.79
N THR A 104 -9.39 14.09 19.52
CA THR A 104 -10.14 15.08 18.73
C THR A 104 -11.34 14.51 17.98
N GLY A 105 -11.68 13.24 18.21
CA GLY A 105 -12.75 12.54 17.50
C GLY A 105 -12.35 12.00 16.12
N ARG A 106 -11.04 11.95 15.82
CA ARG A 106 -10.46 11.42 14.58
C ARG A 106 -9.76 10.10 14.88
N ALA A 107 -10.54 9.02 14.88
CA ALA A 107 -10.09 7.67 15.23
C ALA A 107 -9.75 6.79 14.01
N GLU A 108 -9.44 7.41 12.87
CA GLU A 108 -9.13 6.71 11.61
C GLU A 108 -7.82 5.91 11.70
N MET A 109 -7.74 4.84 10.90
CA MET A 109 -6.55 3.99 10.84
C MET A 109 -5.58 4.48 9.77
N VAL A 110 -4.32 4.06 9.88
CA VAL A 110 -3.31 4.33 8.84
C VAL A 110 -3.59 3.41 7.65
N VAL A 111 -3.92 3.99 6.50
CA VAL A 111 -4.22 3.26 5.25
C VAL A 111 -3.04 3.27 4.28
N GLY A 112 -2.04 4.11 4.53
CA GLY A 112 -0.85 4.17 3.69
C GLY A 112 0.06 5.34 4.05
N TRP A 113 0.99 5.65 3.14
CA TRP A 113 1.96 6.72 3.28
C TRP A 113 2.16 7.44 1.95
N TYR A 114 2.60 8.69 2.01
CA TYR A 114 2.95 9.51 0.85
C TYR A 114 4.31 10.18 1.06
N HIS A 115 4.96 10.53 -0.03
CA HIS A 115 6.17 11.34 -0.01
C HIS A 115 6.28 12.22 -1.26
N SER A 116 7.17 13.19 -1.23
CA SER A 116 7.42 14.11 -2.35
C SER A 116 8.74 13.82 -3.06
N HIS A 117 8.79 13.97 -4.37
CA HIS A 117 10.02 14.02 -5.17
C HIS A 117 10.17 15.40 -5.86
N PRO A 118 10.76 16.41 -5.20
CA PRO A 118 10.90 17.74 -5.77
C PRO A 118 11.79 17.70 -7.03
N GLY A 119 11.24 18.08 -8.19
CA GLY A 119 12.02 18.23 -9.43
C GLY A 119 12.25 16.95 -10.25
N PHE A 120 11.84 15.77 -9.77
CA PHE A 120 12.09 14.49 -10.44
C PHE A 120 10.83 13.78 -11.00
N GLY A 121 9.66 14.42 -10.92
CA GLY A 121 8.39 13.81 -11.33
C GLY A 121 7.89 12.74 -10.35
N CYS A 122 6.85 11.99 -10.73
CA CYS A 122 6.21 10.96 -9.89
C CYS A 122 6.71 9.56 -10.28
N TRP A 123 7.72 9.06 -9.59
CA TRP A 123 8.30 7.72 -9.79
C TRP A 123 8.67 7.10 -8.46
N LEU A 124 8.76 5.77 -8.42
CA LEU A 124 9.27 5.05 -7.24
C LEU A 124 10.77 4.85 -7.43
N SER A 125 11.59 5.48 -6.59
CA SER A 125 13.02 5.17 -6.53
C SER A 125 13.24 3.75 -5.94
N GLY A 126 14.40 3.14 -6.18
CA GLY A 126 14.74 1.83 -5.59
C GLY A 126 14.63 1.80 -4.06
N TRP A 127 14.91 2.92 -3.40
CA TRP A 127 14.73 3.09 -1.95
C TRP A 127 13.25 3.18 -1.55
N THR A 128 12.44 3.90 -2.33
CA THR A 128 10.98 3.98 -2.16
C THR A 128 10.37 2.59 -2.27
N LEU A 129 10.79 1.78 -3.26
CA LEU A 129 10.32 0.41 -3.45
C LEU A 129 10.74 -0.52 -2.30
N PHE A 130 11.95 -0.35 -1.75
CA PHE A 130 12.40 -1.10 -0.57
C PHE A 130 11.53 -0.81 0.68
N ARG A 131 10.97 0.40 0.80
CA ARG A 131 10.03 0.75 1.87
C ARG A 131 8.68 0.06 1.68
N VAL A 132 8.19 -0.04 0.45
CA VAL A 132 6.94 -0.76 0.11
C VAL A 132 7.03 -2.23 0.53
N SER A 133 8.17 -2.89 0.29
CA SER A 133 8.31 -4.32 0.60
C SER A 133 8.40 -4.64 2.10
N ARG A 134 8.71 -3.64 2.95
CA ARG A 134 8.80 -3.80 4.42
C ARG A 134 7.63 -3.21 5.18
N ALA A 135 6.77 -2.42 4.54
CA ALA A 135 5.55 -1.89 5.15
C ALA A 135 4.45 -2.96 5.17
N LYS A 136 4.62 -3.99 6.01
CA LYS A 136 3.47 -4.74 6.52
C LYS A 136 2.97 -3.98 7.75
N TRP A 137 1.83 -3.31 7.59
CA TRP A 137 1.07 -2.72 8.68
C TRP A 137 0.26 -3.80 9.39
#